data_AF-A0A377H5R0-F1
#
_entry.id   AF-A0A377H5R0-F1
#
_cell.length_a   1.000
_cell.length_b   1.000
_cell.length_c   1.000
_cell.angle_alpha   90.00
_cell.angle_beta   90.00
_cell.angle_gamma   90.00
#
_symmetry.space_group_name_H-M   'P 1'
#
loop_
_entity.id
_entity.type
_entity.pdbx_description
1 polymer ?
#
loop_
_entity_poly.entity_id
_entity_poly.type
_entity_poly.pdbx_seq_one_letter_code
_entity_poly.pdbx_strand_id
1 'polypeptide(L)'
;MPIELLTEFKYKIRASMFTFWNKNDIEITLQATPAFLSYNQDIADDCVVLDIHELVASLKISSPAKSYLLTCECGYAGDVGITAPILLTHTKEYIYWDLDITHYRAILSLPYAEIPEGILRLIFPKQQYRNAIIRLVKTLQHFILNGVEIDLLEPQDFTRTYGAAALVESIKQEHPQLKFISVDEINPHGCNHEAILKYQF
;
A
#
# COMPACT_ATOMS: atom_id res chain seq x y z
N MET A 1 -19.43 16.72 13.81
CA MET A 1 -18.05 16.75 14.36
C MET A 1 -17.35 15.49 13.86
N PRO A 2 -16.12 15.56 13.34
CA PRO A 2 -15.43 14.36 12.87
C PRO A 2 -15.15 13.39 14.03
N ILE A 3 -15.09 12.11 13.71
CA ILE A 3 -14.59 11.08 14.62
C ILE A 3 -13.07 11.06 14.47
N GLU A 4 -12.35 11.37 15.53
CA GLU A 4 -10.90 11.58 15.46
C GLU A 4 -10.11 10.40 16.02
N LEU A 5 -9.13 9.93 15.26
CA LEU A 5 -8.23 8.85 15.66
C LEU A 5 -6.78 9.30 15.52
N LEU A 6 -6.09 9.45 16.65
CA LEU A 6 -4.64 9.60 16.67
C LEU A 6 -4.01 8.25 16.31
N THR A 7 -3.18 8.23 15.27
CA THR A 7 -2.60 7.01 14.74
C THR A 7 -1.20 7.23 14.15
N GLU A 8 -0.55 6.13 13.81
CA GLU A 8 0.72 6.09 13.10
C GLU A 8 0.52 5.64 11.65
N PHE A 9 1.37 6.10 10.75
CA PHE A 9 1.37 5.63 9.37
C PHE A 9 2.01 4.23 9.28
N LYS A 10 1.18 3.20 9.45
CA LYS A 10 1.53 1.79 9.33
C LYS A 10 1.14 1.23 7.96
N TYR A 11 2.05 0.44 7.39
CA TYR A 11 1.85 -0.26 6.12
C TYR A 11 2.51 -1.64 6.19
N LYS A 12 2.17 -2.49 5.22
CA LYS A 12 2.92 -3.70 4.89
C LYS A 12 3.23 -3.71 3.40
N ILE A 13 4.42 -4.15 3.04
CA ILE A 13 4.73 -4.51 1.65
C ILE A 13 4.36 -5.98 1.52
N ARG A 14 3.56 -6.29 0.51
CA ARG A 14 3.09 -7.63 0.21
C ARG A 14 3.33 -7.96 -1.25
N ALA A 15 3.54 -9.22 -1.55
CA ALA A 15 3.51 -9.72 -2.91
C ALA A 15 2.09 -10.09 -3.33
N SER A 16 1.69 -9.78 -4.55
CA SER A 16 0.36 -10.15 -5.06
C SER A 16 0.43 -11.32 -6.03
N MET A 17 1.47 -11.37 -6.87
CA MET A 17 1.58 -12.34 -7.96
C MET A 17 3.04 -12.70 -8.28
N PHE A 18 3.23 -13.89 -8.84
CA PHE A 18 4.45 -14.26 -9.55
C PHE A 18 4.21 -14.22 -11.06
N THR A 19 5.14 -13.62 -11.80
CA THR A 19 5.16 -13.62 -13.27
C THR A 19 6.18 -14.64 -13.74
N PHE A 20 5.79 -15.52 -14.67
CA PHE A 20 6.67 -16.55 -15.24
C PHE A 20 6.86 -16.28 -16.73
N TRP A 21 7.99 -15.70 -17.12
CA TRP A 21 8.32 -15.45 -18.53
C TRP A 21 8.83 -16.72 -19.21
N ASN A 22 9.58 -17.53 -18.48
CA ASN A 22 9.96 -18.89 -18.85
C ASN A 22 10.26 -19.70 -17.58
N LYS A 23 10.70 -20.96 -17.74
CA LYS A 23 10.95 -21.84 -16.58
C LYS A 23 11.93 -21.26 -15.56
N ASN A 24 12.88 -20.42 -15.95
CA ASN A 24 13.92 -19.90 -15.03
C ASN A 24 13.82 -18.40 -14.81
N ASP A 25 12.78 -17.75 -15.34
CA ASP A 25 12.62 -16.31 -15.31
C ASP A 25 11.30 -16.01 -14.59
N ILE A 26 11.46 -15.82 -13.29
CA ILE A 26 10.38 -15.63 -12.33
C ILE A 26 10.57 -14.25 -11.73
N GLU A 27 9.51 -13.47 -11.78
CA GLU A 27 9.46 -12.14 -11.20
C GLU A 27 8.27 -12.03 -10.25
N ILE A 28 8.26 -10.98 -9.41
CA ILE A 28 7.26 -10.78 -8.37
C ILE A 28 6.65 -9.38 -8.46
N THR A 29 5.33 -9.30 -8.32
CA THR A 29 4.62 -8.03 -8.17
C THR A 29 4.50 -7.69 -6.70
N LEU A 30 4.95 -6.49 -6.31
CA LEU A 30 4.88 -5.98 -4.94
C LEU A 30 3.84 -4.86 -4.81
N GLN A 31 3.28 -4.72 -3.60
CA GLN A 31 2.36 -3.64 -3.27
C GLN A 31 2.45 -3.22 -1.82
N ALA A 32 2.28 -1.91 -1.59
CA ALA A 32 2.16 -1.37 -0.25
C ALA A 32 0.68 -1.33 0.14
N THR A 33 0.36 -1.86 1.31
CA THR A 33 -1.03 -1.99 1.80
C THR A 33 -1.15 -1.29 3.14
N PRO A 34 -2.25 -0.57 3.42
CA PRO A 34 -2.42 0.10 4.70
C PRO A 34 -2.60 -0.91 5.84
N ALA A 35 -2.18 -0.54 7.04
CA ALA A 35 -2.30 -1.38 8.23
C ALA A 35 -2.81 -0.57 9.44
N PHE A 36 -3.93 0.13 9.26
CA PHE A 36 -4.56 0.93 10.30
C PHE A 36 -5.68 0.15 11.00
N LEU A 37 -5.89 0.38 12.30
CA LEU A 37 -6.94 -0.29 13.08
C LEU A 37 -8.36 0.09 12.64
N SER A 38 -8.51 1.25 12.01
CA SER A 38 -9.78 1.75 11.46
C SER A 38 -10.19 1.11 10.14
N TYR A 39 -9.32 0.28 9.55
CA TYR A 39 -9.59 -0.47 8.32
C TYR A 39 -9.84 -1.93 8.62
N ASN A 40 -10.59 -2.60 7.74
CA ASN A 40 -10.80 -4.03 7.85
C ASN A 40 -9.45 -4.79 7.84
N GLN A 41 -9.36 -5.93 8.54
CA GLN A 41 -8.07 -6.61 8.73
C GLN A 41 -7.58 -7.30 7.46
N ASP A 42 -8.51 -7.63 6.56
CA ASP A 42 -8.27 -8.27 5.28
C ASP A 42 -8.20 -7.25 4.11
N ILE A 43 -7.97 -5.95 4.39
CA ILE A 43 -7.94 -4.87 3.39
C ILE A 43 -7.02 -5.13 2.19
N ALA A 44 -5.95 -5.89 2.43
CA ALA A 44 -5.01 -6.26 1.39
C ALA A 44 -5.54 -7.35 0.45
N ASP A 45 -6.42 -8.23 0.95
CA ASP A 45 -7.11 -9.24 0.16
C ASP A 45 -8.26 -8.61 -0.64
N ASP A 46 -8.76 -7.44 -0.20
CA ASP A 46 -9.67 -6.58 -0.95
C ASP A 46 -8.95 -5.69 -2.00
N CYS A 47 -7.70 -6.02 -2.36
CA CYS A 47 -6.91 -5.31 -3.37
C CYS A 47 -6.63 -3.82 -3.08
N VAL A 48 -6.85 -3.34 -1.85
CA VAL A 48 -6.59 -1.94 -1.49
C VAL A 48 -5.10 -1.72 -1.24
N VAL A 49 -4.53 -0.78 -1.98
CA VAL A 49 -3.11 -0.41 -1.90
C VAL A 49 -2.94 1.07 -1.59
N LEU A 50 -1.75 1.41 -1.09
CA LEU A 50 -1.27 2.76 -0.93
C LEU A 50 -0.68 3.25 -2.25
N ASP A 51 -1.16 4.38 -2.76
CA ASP A 51 -0.56 4.99 -3.95
C ASP A 51 0.73 5.71 -3.57
N ILE A 52 1.87 5.12 -3.95
CA ILE A 52 3.21 5.63 -3.60
C ILE A 52 3.45 7.04 -4.18
N HIS A 53 2.98 7.32 -5.40
CA HIS A 53 3.20 8.61 -6.04
C HIS A 53 2.40 9.71 -5.35
N GLU A 54 1.13 9.43 -5.05
CA GLU A 54 0.27 10.35 -4.29
C GLU A 54 0.77 10.55 -2.85
N LEU A 55 1.27 9.50 -2.19
CA LEU A 55 1.90 9.61 -0.87
C LEU A 55 3.12 10.52 -0.89
N VAL A 56 4.03 10.36 -1.86
CA VAL A 56 5.21 11.21 -1.97
C VAL A 56 4.83 12.65 -2.33
N ALA A 57 3.85 12.84 -3.22
CA ALA A 57 3.31 14.16 -3.53
C ALA A 57 2.70 14.82 -2.28
N SER A 58 2.02 14.03 -1.43
CA SER A 58 1.40 14.53 -0.20
C SER A 58 2.39 15.23 0.71
N LEU A 59 3.65 14.78 0.77
CA LEU A 59 4.68 15.39 1.62
C LEU A 59 5.00 16.86 1.29
N LYS A 60 4.65 17.33 0.09
CA LYS A 60 4.95 18.69 -0.40
C LYS A 60 3.77 19.65 -0.24
N ILE A 61 2.61 19.16 0.23
CA ILE A 61 1.39 19.94 0.32
C ILE A 61 1.48 20.97 1.46
N SER A 62 1.11 22.21 1.16
CA SER A 62 1.11 23.35 2.10
C SER A 62 -0.29 23.91 2.39
N SER A 63 -1.31 23.53 1.61
CA SER A 63 -2.72 23.90 1.78
C SER A 63 -3.61 22.67 1.72
N PRO A 64 -4.87 22.72 2.21
CA PRO A 64 -5.77 21.59 2.09
C PRO A 64 -5.90 21.10 0.63
N ALA A 65 -5.88 19.79 0.44
CA ALA A 65 -5.85 19.16 -0.87
C ALA A 65 -6.65 17.86 -0.89
N LYS A 66 -7.12 17.44 -2.06
CA LYS A 66 -7.81 16.16 -2.24
C LYS A 66 -6.90 15.20 -3.00
N SER A 67 -6.72 13.97 -2.50
CA SER A 67 -5.84 12.97 -3.11
C SER A 67 -6.33 11.55 -2.85
N TYR A 68 -6.12 10.65 -3.82
CA TYR A 68 -6.37 9.21 -3.68
C TYR A 68 -5.10 8.51 -3.18
N LEU A 69 -4.79 8.70 -1.90
CA LEU A 69 -3.65 8.02 -1.25
C LEU A 69 -3.88 6.51 -1.10
N LEU A 70 -5.15 6.09 -1.23
CA LEU A 70 -5.62 4.72 -1.25
C LEU A 70 -6.36 4.47 -2.56
N THR A 71 -6.11 3.34 -3.18
CA THR A 71 -6.72 2.93 -4.44
C THR A 71 -6.74 1.41 -4.55
N CYS A 72 -7.36 0.88 -5.61
CA CYS A 72 -7.22 -0.52 -5.98
C CYS A 72 -5.82 -0.77 -6.56
N GLU A 73 -5.32 -1.99 -6.48
CA GLU A 73 -4.04 -2.38 -7.09
C GLU A 73 -3.99 -2.16 -8.62
N CYS A 74 -5.14 -2.07 -9.31
CA CYS A 74 -5.24 -1.68 -10.72
C CYS A 74 -5.14 -0.15 -10.95
N GLY A 75 -5.07 0.65 -9.89
CA GLY A 75 -5.07 2.11 -9.92
C GLY A 75 -6.44 2.77 -9.90
N TYR A 76 -7.54 2.00 -9.97
CA TYR A 76 -8.89 2.53 -9.95
C TYR A 76 -9.58 2.35 -8.60
N ALA A 77 -9.63 3.41 -7.79
CA ALA A 77 -10.16 3.40 -6.42
C ALA A 77 -11.60 2.88 -6.31
N GLY A 78 -12.42 3.09 -7.35
CA GLY A 78 -13.81 2.62 -7.39
C GLY A 78 -13.96 1.09 -7.31
N ASP A 79 -12.97 0.33 -7.79
CA ASP A 79 -13.01 -1.15 -7.81
C ASP A 79 -12.98 -1.75 -6.40
N VAL A 80 -12.52 -0.98 -5.41
CA VAL A 80 -12.45 -1.37 -4.00
C VAL A 80 -13.44 -0.57 -3.13
N GLY A 81 -14.44 0.06 -3.77
CA GLY A 81 -15.49 0.80 -3.07
C GLY A 81 -15.04 2.14 -2.49
N ILE A 82 -13.91 2.70 -2.95
CA ILE A 82 -13.48 4.06 -2.61
C ILE A 82 -14.02 5.02 -3.68
N THR A 83 -15.01 5.83 -3.32
CA THR A 83 -15.74 6.66 -4.32
C THR A 83 -15.44 8.16 -4.25
N ALA A 84 -14.54 8.58 -3.37
CA ALA A 84 -14.11 9.97 -3.24
C ALA A 84 -12.66 10.04 -2.74
N PRO A 85 -11.93 11.13 -3.01
CA PRO A 85 -10.57 11.30 -2.50
C PRO A 85 -10.55 11.70 -1.01
N ILE A 86 -9.42 11.45 -0.35
CA ILE A 86 -9.15 11.91 1.02
C ILE A 86 -8.93 13.42 1.00
N LEU A 87 -9.54 14.15 1.94
CA LEU A 87 -9.16 15.53 2.21
C LEU A 87 -7.95 15.56 3.15
N LEU A 88 -6.82 16.00 2.61
CA LEU A 88 -5.56 16.18 3.31
C LEU A 88 -5.45 17.57 3.90
N THR A 89 -5.13 17.66 5.19
CA THR A 89 -4.80 18.94 5.84
C THR A 89 -3.49 18.83 6.60
N HIS A 90 -2.57 19.77 6.35
CA HIS A 90 -1.27 19.83 7.00
C HIS A 90 -1.24 20.97 8.02
N THR A 91 -0.88 20.65 9.26
CA THR A 91 -0.58 21.64 10.28
C THR A 91 0.93 21.66 10.57
N LYS A 92 1.34 22.42 11.59
CA LYS A 92 2.72 22.42 12.06
C LYS A 92 3.14 21.04 12.58
N GLU A 93 2.26 20.38 13.32
CA GLU A 93 2.58 19.17 14.11
C GLU A 93 1.94 17.90 13.55
N TYR A 94 0.83 18.03 12.81
CA TYR A 94 0.01 16.90 12.36
C TYR A 94 -0.35 16.96 10.89
N ILE A 95 -0.63 15.78 10.34
CA ILE A 95 -1.29 15.58 9.06
C ILE A 95 -2.64 14.92 9.35
N TYR A 96 -3.70 15.45 8.76
CA TYR A 96 -5.06 14.91 8.87
C TYR A 96 -5.48 14.30 7.54
N TRP A 97 -6.02 13.09 7.61
CA TRP A 97 -6.77 12.46 6.53
C TRP A 97 -8.24 12.47 6.94
N ASP A 98 -9.05 13.27 6.25
CA ASP A 98 -10.49 13.29 6.43
C ASP A 98 -11.14 12.39 5.38
N LEU A 99 -11.68 11.26 5.85
CA LEU A 99 -12.39 10.28 5.04
C LEU A 99 -13.88 10.43 5.29
N ASP A 100 -14.65 10.66 4.23
CA ASP A 100 -16.11 10.55 4.32
C ASP A 100 -16.50 9.08 4.46
N ILE A 101 -17.14 8.75 5.58
CA ILE A 101 -17.48 7.36 5.91
C ILE A 101 -18.32 6.72 4.81
N THR A 102 -19.20 7.48 4.14
CA THR A 102 -20.05 6.93 3.08
C THR A 102 -19.25 6.51 1.85
N HIS A 103 -18.14 7.19 1.56
CA HIS A 103 -17.28 6.94 0.41
C HIS A 103 -16.16 5.93 0.67
N TYR A 104 -15.96 5.53 1.93
CA TYR A 104 -14.92 4.59 2.36
C TYR A 104 -15.48 3.36 3.07
N ARG A 105 -16.81 3.27 3.24
CA ARG A 105 -17.50 2.24 4.04
C ARG A 105 -17.02 0.82 3.76
N ALA A 106 -16.78 0.49 2.49
CA ALA A 106 -16.37 -0.84 2.06
C ALA A 106 -15.06 -1.32 2.72
N ILE A 107 -14.16 -0.38 3.07
CA ILE A 107 -12.81 -0.70 3.56
C ILE A 107 -12.60 -0.35 5.05
N LEU A 108 -13.61 0.23 5.70
CA LEU A 108 -13.56 0.56 7.13
C LEU A 108 -13.84 -0.67 7.99
N SER A 109 -13.20 -0.74 9.17
CA SER A 109 -13.54 -1.73 10.18
C SER A 109 -14.80 -1.35 10.97
N LEU A 110 -15.37 -2.32 11.69
CA LEU A 110 -16.34 -2.03 12.73
C LEU A 110 -15.66 -1.31 13.92
N PRO A 111 -16.34 -0.34 14.55
CA PRO A 111 -17.72 0.09 14.28
C PRO A 111 -17.86 1.15 13.18
N TYR A 112 -16.76 1.65 12.60
CA TYR A 112 -16.79 2.79 11.67
C TYR A 112 -17.62 2.54 10.41
N ALA A 113 -17.61 1.32 9.87
CA ALA A 113 -18.39 0.96 8.69
C ALA A 113 -19.92 1.03 8.91
N GLU A 114 -20.40 0.89 10.15
CA GLU A 114 -21.82 0.95 10.49
C GLU A 114 -22.34 2.38 10.70
N ILE A 115 -21.44 3.37 10.70
CA ILE A 115 -21.83 4.75 10.88
C ILE A 115 -22.52 5.25 9.59
N PRO A 116 -23.76 5.77 9.66
CA PRO A 116 -24.52 6.12 8.46
C PRO A 116 -23.89 7.23 7.62
N GLU A 117 -23.33 8.24 8.29
CA GLU A 117 -22.72 9.41 7.68
C GLU A 117 -21.72 10.08 8.64
N GLY A 118 -20.80 10.86 8.09
CA GLY A 118 -19.83 11.63 8.86
C GLY A 118 -18.41 11.51 8.33
N ILE A 119 -17.48 12.16 9.03
CA ILE A 119 -16.06 12.15 8.69
C ILE A 119 -15.31 11.33 9.73
N LEU A 120 -14.55 10.35 9.27
CA LEU A 120 -13.48 9.73 10.04
C LEU A 120 -12.19 10.49 9.75
N ARG A 121 -11.59 11.09 10.79
CA ARG A 121 -10.32 11.80 10.71
C ARG A 121 -9.21 10.94 11.30
N LEU A 122 -8.25 10.56 10.46
CA LEU A 122 -6.99 9.99 10.93
C LEU A 122 -5.98 11.10 11.16
N ILE A 123 -5.38 11.13 12.35
CA ILE A 123 -4.44 12.15 12.79
C ILE A 123 -3.06 11.52 12.92
N PHE A 124 -2.11 12.01 12.13
CA PHE A 124 -0.74 11.50 12.12
C PHE A 124 0.24 12.56 12.61
N PRO A 125 1.16 12.24 13.55
CA PRO A 125 2.30 13.11 13.85
C PRO A 125 3.13 13.34 12.58
N LYS A 126 3.28 14.60 12.17
CA LYS A 126 3.80 15.00 10.85
C LYS A 126 5.18 14.42 10.54
N GLN A 127 6.08 14.45 11.52
CA GLN A 127 7.43 13.95 11.34
C GLN A 127 7.41 12.42 11.15
N GLN A 128 6.67 11.69 12.00
CA GLN A 128 6.57 10.23 11.92
C GLN A 128 5.95 9.78 10.59
N TYR A 129 4.89 10.45 10.14
CA TYR A 129 4.27 10.22 8.83
C TYR A 129 5.29 10.37 7.69
N ARG A 130 6.05 11.48 7.68
CA ARG A 130 7.10 11.72 6.69
C ARG A 130 8.16 10.61 6.70
N ASN A 131 8.68 10.26 7.88
CA ASN A 131 9.69 9.21 8.00
C ASN A 131 9.18 7.85 7.55
N ALA A 132 7.90 7.54 7.81
CA ALA A 132 7.29 6.28 7.39
C ALA A 132 7.19 6.17 5.87
N ILE A 133 6.78 7.24 5.18
CA ILE A 133 6.75 7.30 3.71
C ILE A 133 8.15 7.20 3.12
N ILE A 134 9.13 7.93 3.67
CA ILE A 134 10.52 7.85 3.22
C ILE A 134 11.05 6.42 3.36
N ARG A 135 10.76 5.77 4.50
CA ARG A 135 11.15 4.38 4.74
C ARG A 135 10.50 3.44 3.73
N LEU A 136 9.20 3.60 3.48
CA LEU A 136 8.46 2.79 2.49
C LEU A 136 9.13 2.87 1.13
N VAL A 137 9.38 4.10 0.63
CA VAL A 137 9.99 4.29 -0.68
C VAL A 137 11.40 3.71 -0.72
N LYS A 138 12.23 3.91 0.31
CA LYS A 138 13.58 3.32 0.37
C LYS A 138 13.54 1.79 0.36
N THR A 139 12.58 1.18 1.05
CA THR A 139 12.41 -0.27 1.04
C THR A 139 12.01 -0.78 -0.35
N LEU A 140 11.07 -0.10 -1.02
CA LEU A 140 10.69 -0.45 -2.41
C LEU A 140 11.88 -0.28 -3.38
N GLN A 141 12.64 0.82 -3.26
CA GLN A 141 13.86 1.03 -4.05
C GLN A 141 14.88 -0.09 -3.83
N HIS A 142 15.04 -0.57 -2.59
CA HIS A 142 15.91 -1.70 -2.29
C HIS A 142 15.44 -2.97 -2.99
N PHE A 143 14.15 -3.30 -2.94
CA PHE A 143 13.61 -4.48 -3.63
C PHE A 143 13.71 -4.38 -5.16
N ILE A 144 13.45 -3.20 -5.74
CA ILE A 144 13.65 -2.99 -7.20
C ILE A 144 15.11 -3.28 -7.59
N LEU A 145 16.08 -2.77 -6.83
CA LEU A 145 17.49 -2.86 -7.20
C LEU A 145 18.13 -4.22 -6.92
N ASN A 146 17.65 -4.94 -5.90
CA ASN A 146 18.31 -6.15 -5.39
C ASN A 146 17.44 -7.41 -5.51
N GLY A 147 16.18 -7.27 -5.91
CA GLY A 147 15.18 -8.31 -5.83
C GLY A 147 14.72 -8.59 -4.40
N VAL A 148 13.88 -9.61 -4.26
CA VAL A 148 13.36 -10.11 -2.99
C VAL A 148 13.98 -11.48 -2.72
N GLU A 149 14.56 -11.67 -1.53
CA GLU A 149 15.16 -12.94 -1.14
C GLU A 149 14.07 -14.01 -0.95
N ILE A 150 14.08 -15.03 -1.80
CA ILE A 150 12.99 -16.03 -1.84
C ILE A 150 12.92 -16.84 -0.55
N ASP A 151 14.06 -17.13 0.07
CA ASP A 151 14.14 -17.91 1.31
C ASP A 151 13.48 -17.21 2.49
N LEU A 152 13.33 -15.89 2.43
CA LEU A 152 12.67 -15.08 3.46
C LEU A 152 11.17 -14.86 3.18
N LEU A 153 10.68 -15.27 2.01
CA LEU A 153 9.27 -15.16 1.67
C LEU A 153 8.46 -16.24 2.38
N GLU A 154 7.50 -15.79 3.16
CA GLU A 154 6.54 -16.62 3.87
C GLU A 154 5.12 -16.37 3.36
N PRO A 155 4.16 -17.30 3.54
CA PRO A 155 2.80 -17.13 3.04
C PRO A 155 2.09 -15.84 3.49
N GLN A 156 2.39 -15.33 4.69
CA GLN A 156 1.82 -14.06 5.20
C GLN A 156 2.31 -12.80 4.49
N ASP A 157 3.39 -12.89 3.71
CA ASP A 157 3.94 -11.79 2.93
C ASP A 157 3.17 -11.60 1.61
N PHE A 158 2.20 -12.45 1.32
CA PHE A 158 1.39 -12.40 0.11
C PHE A 158 -0.03 -11.89 0.40
N THR A 159 -0.66 -11.29 -0.61
CA THR A 159 -2.12 -11.19 -0.63
C THR A 159 -2.73 -12.53 -1.04
N ARG A 160 -3.98 -12.77 -0.64
CA ARG A 160 -4.69 -13.99 -1.00
C ARG A 160 -5.33 -13.93 -2.38
N THR A 161 -5.40 -12.76 -3.01
CA THR A 161 -6.15 -12.47 -4.24
C THR A 161 -5.81 -13.41 -5.40
N TYR A 162 -4.53 -13.70 -5.63
CA TYR A 162 -4.07 -14.48 -6.78
C TYR A 162 -3.46 -15.84 -6.43
N GLY A 163 -3.57 -16.27 -5.16
CA GLY A 163 -3.03 -17.56 -4.72
C GLY A 163 -1.52 -17.69 -4.76
N ALA A 164 -0.77 -16.60 -4.97
CA ALA A 164 0.69 -16.60 -5.07
C ALA A 164 1.37 -17.22 -3.83
N ALA A 165 0.80 -17.02 -2.64
CA ALA A 165 1.27 -17.63 -1.39
C ALA A 165 1.45 -19.16 -1.49
N ALA A 166 0.58 -19.85 -2.24
CA ALA A 166 0.61 -21.30 -2.38
C ALA A 166 1.74 -21.79 -3.29
N LEU A 167 2.33 -20.90 -4.11
CA LEU A 167 3.38 -21.23 -5.08
C LEU A 167 4.80 -21.09 -4.51
N VAL A 168 4.96 -20.38 -3.39
CA VAL A 168 6.29 -20.04 -2.83
C VAL A 168 7.14 -21.30 -2.61
N GLU A 169 6.58 -22.30 -1.95
CA GLU A 169 7.31 -23.53 -1.63
C GLU A 169 7.63 -24.37 -2.86
N SER A 170 6.74 -24.43 -3.86
CA SER A 170 7.05 -25.13 -5.12
C SER A 170 8.14 -24.39 -5.90
N ILE A 171 8.12 -23.05 -5.94
CA ILE A 171 9.18 -22.27 -6.60
C ILE A 171 10.54 -22.53 -5.92
N LYS A 172 10.59 -22.52 -4.58
CA LYS A 172 11.83 -22.85 -3.83
C LYS A 172 12.35 -24.27 -4.16
N GLN A 173 11.46 -25.24 -4.33
CA GLN A 173 11.83 -26.62 -4.65
C GLN A 173 12.26 -26.82 -6.11
N GLU A 174 11.57 -26.17 -7.05
CA GLU A 174 11.85 -26.28 -8.49
C GLU A 174 13.05 -25.43 -8.92
N HIS A 175 13.36 -24.37 -8.18
CA HIS A 175 14.46 -23.43 -8.45
C HIS A 175 15.38 -23.22 -7.24
N PRO A 176 16.05 -24.26 -6.72
CA PRO A 176 16.87 -24.17 -5.50
C PRO A 176 18.09 -23.23 -5.64
N GLN A 177 18.48 -22.89 -6.87
CA GLN A 177 19.53 -21.91 -7.17
C GLN A 177 19.06 -20.45 -7.12
N LEU A 178 17.74 -20.21 -7.17
CA LEU A 178 17.17 -18.88 -7.16
C LEU A 178 17.29 -18.31 -5.74
N LYS A 179 18.14 -17.30 -5.57
CA LYS A 179 18.35 -16.60 -4.30
C LYS A 179 17.43 -15.40 -4.14
N PHE A 180 17.25 -14.67 -5.25
CA PHE A 180 16.49 -13.44 -5.33
C PHE A 180 15.53 -13.50 -6.50
N ILE A 181 14.31 -13.01 -6.31
CA ILE A 181 13.31 -12.83 -7.35
C ILE A 181 13.30 -11.37 -7.74
N SER A 182 13.43 -11.08 -9.04
CA SER A 182 13.32 -9.71 -9.55
C SER A 182 11.91 -9.17 -9.35
N VAL A 183 11.79 -7.87 -9.08
CA VAL A 183 10.48 -7.22 -9.02
C VAL A 183 10.03 -6.91 -10.45
N ASP A 184 8.84 -7.35 -10.83
CA ASP A 184 8.20 -7.07 -12.15
C ASP A 184 7.46 -5.74 -12.12
N GLU A 185 6.62 -5.56 -11.10
CA GLU A 185 5.70 -4.43 -10.98
C GLU A 185 5.57 -3.98 -9.52
N ILE A 186 5.25 -2.69 -9.36
CA ILE A 186 4.78 -2.16 -8.09
C ILE A 186 3.40 -1.56 -8.28
N ASN A 187 2.39 -2.21 -7.73
CA ASN A 187 1.02 -1.70 -7.81
C ASN A 187 0.88 -0.37 -7.04
N PRO A 188 0.09 0.59 -7.55
CA PRO A 188 -0.80 0.46 -8.71
C PRO A 188 -0.21 0.90 -10.06
N HIS A 189 1.10 1.16 -10.14
CA HIS A 189 1.71 1.87 -11.28
C HIS A 189 2.38 0.94 -12.30
N GLY A 190 2.09 -0.36 -12.27
CA GLY A 190 2.64 -1.39 -13.18
C GLY A 190 4.18 -1.45 -13.16
N CYS A 191 4.80 -1.73 -14.31
CA CYS A 191 6.27 -1.80 -14.49
C CYS A 191 7.03 -0.46 -14.31
N ASN A 192 6.41 0.63 -13.87
CA ASN A 192 7.06 1.95 -13.80
C ASN A 192 7.97 2.12 -12.56
N HIS A 193 8.88 1.18 -12.30
CA HIS A 193 9.80 1.27 -11.15
C HIS A 193 10.73 2.47 -11.23
N GLU A 194 11.04 2.95 -12.45
CA GLU A 194 11.92 4.10 -12.64
C GLU A 194 11.44 5.34 -11.90
N ALA A 195 10.12 5.57 -11.83
CA ALA A 195 9.55 6.70 -11.12
C ALA A 195 9.83 6.60 -9.61
N ILE A 196 9.80 5.40 -9.04
CA ILE A 196 10.10 5.14 -7.63
C ILE A 196 11.60 5.32 -7.36
N LEU A 197 12.47 4.85 -8.25
CA LEU A 197 13.93 5.02 -8.15
C LEU A 197 14.37 6.50 -8.19
N LYS A 198 13.60 7.37 -8.85
CA LYS A 198 13.89 8.80 -8.99
C LYS A 198 13.63 9.60 -7.70
N TYR A 199 12.91 9.06 -6.72
CA TYR A 199 12.64 9.78 -5.48
C TYR A 199 13.88 9.93 -4.59
N GLN A 200 14.19 11.18 -4.26
CA GLN A 200 15.25 11.58 -3.35
C GLN A 200 14.63 12.39 -2.20
N PHE A 201 15.02 12.10 -0.96
CA PHE A 201 14.44 12.67 0.26
C PHE A 201 15.48 13.26 1.20
#